data_AF-A0A2D9BCY2-F1
#
_entry.id   AF-A0A2D9BCY2-F1
#
_cell.length_a   1.000
_cell.length_b   1.000
_cell.length_c   1.000
_cell.angle_alpha   90.00
_cell.angle_beta   90.00
_cell.angle_gamma   90.00
#
_symmetry.space_group_name_H-M   'P 1'
#
loop_
_entity.id
_entity.type
_entity.pdbx_description
1 polymer ?
#
loop_
_entity_poly.entity_id
_entity_poly.type
_entity_poly.pdbx_seq_one_letter_code
_entity_poly.pdbx_strand_id
1 'polypeptide(L)'
;MKNKLLILLIGISFSSCLDDPITARKVTNDYYLNWVYDNSDQILLRSSDDGKSGSIEISETVFAVGFNDNYIIAKQHPNLEKEISERLFGNFAANGDYFLENPADTIYLAKDDRIYEQDGKWYHISNGWNPPDSLKPYKKTTYYHIIDIRTKNGEKYKLNNESEFWAKRESLGIPKSLDFSIIDKDLE
;
A
#
# COMPACT_ATOMS: atom_id res chain seq x y z
N MET A 1 -17.91 32.98 54.28
CA MET A 1 -16.83 32.09 53.75
C MET A 1 -17.30 31.53 52.43
N LYS A 2 -16.87 32.13 51.31
CA LYS A 2 -17.34 31.76 49.96
C LYS A 2 -16.14 31.36 49.11
N ASN A 3 -16.26 30.16 48.54
CA ASN A 3 -15.72 29.71 47.27
C ASN A 3 -14.20 29.88 47.06
N LYS A 4 -13.42 28.94 47.59
CA LYS A 4 -12.06 28.62 47.10
C LYS A 4 -11.93 27.12 46.85
N LEU A 5 -12.76 26.56 45.99
CA LEU A 5 -12.58 25.17 45.56
C LEU A 5 -13.32 24.88 44.25
N LEU A 6 -12.96 25.57 43.16
CA LEU A 6 -13.43 25.15 41.83
C LEU A 6 -12.61 25.72 40.67
N ILE A 7 -11.27 25.69 40.76
CA ILE A 7 -10.41 25.93 39.58
C ILE A 7 -9.22 24.96 39.66
N LEU A 8 -9.49 23.66 39.53
CA LEU A 8 -8.43 22.65 39.31
C LEU A 8 -8.96 21.46 38.48
N LEU A 9 -9.91 21.71 37.58
CA LEU A 9 -10.58 20.65 36.80
C LEU A 9 -10.97 21.12 35.38
N ILE A 10 -10.17 22.03 34.80
CA ILE A 10 -10.29 22.46 33.40
C ILE A 10 -8.87 22.49 32.80
N GLY A 11 -8.19 21.34 32.81
CA GLY A 11 -6.80 21.25 32.36
C GLY A 11 -6.41 19.92 31.70
N ILE A 12 -7.36 19.01 31.42
CA ILE A 12 -7.05 17.66 30.90
C ILE A 12 -7.93 17.29 29.69
N SER A 13 -8.49 18.27 28.96
CA SER A 13 -9.47 17.96 27.89
C SER A 13 -8.96 18.13 26.46
N PHE A 14 -7.66 18.33 26.21
CA PHE A 14 -7.15 18.57 24.85
C PHE A 14 -5.92 17.74 24.50
N SER A 15 -6.00 16.42 24.67
CA SER A 15 -4.94 15.51 24.19
C SER A 15 -5.51 14.23 23.58
N SER A 16 -6.61 14.33 22.82
CA SER A 16 -7.11 13.24 21.98
C SER A 16 -7.05 13.63 20.51
N CYS A 17 -5.84 13.93 20.05
CA CYS A 17 -5.42 13.62 18.68
C CYS A 17 -4.10 12.87 18.87
N LEU A 18 -4.21 11.64 19.40
CA LEU A 18 -3.11 10.69 19.35
C LEU A 18 -3.12 10.20 17.90
N ASP A 19 -2.38 10.88 17.03
CA ASP A 19 -2.05 10.34 15.72
C ASP A 19 -1.44 8.95 15.97
N ASP A 20 -2.00 7.92 15.33
CA ASP A 20 -1.48 6.57 15.47
C ASP A 20 0.02 6.56 15.13
N PRO A 21 0.84 5.84 15.89
CA PRO A 21 2.29 5.90 15.72
C PRO A 21 2.68 5.30 14.37
N ILE A 22 2.86 6.16 13.38
CA ILE A 22 3.46 5.80 12.09
C ILE A 22 4.84 5.22 12.38
N THR A 23 5.03 3.95 12.00
CA THR A 23 6.32 3.29 12.12
C THR A 23 7.13 3.56 10.87
N ALA A 24 8.37 4.01 11.04
CA ALA A 24 9.31 4.25 9.95
C ALA A 24 10.66 3.61 10.27
N ARG A 25 11.15 2.75 9.38
CA ARG A 25 12.46 2.11 9.47
C ARG A 25 13.33 2.53 8.29
N LYS A 26 14.46 3.16 8.59
CA LYS A 26 15.41 3.58 7.56
C LYS A 26 15.95 2.37 6.78
N VAL A 27 15.95 2.47 5.46
CA VAL A 27 16.57 1.50 4.54
C VAL A 27 17.96 1.99 4.17
N THR A 28 18.04 3.11 3.44
CA THR A 28 19.29 3.78 3.05
C THR A 28 19.01 5.21 2.62
N ASN A 29 19.97 6.13 2.74
CA ASN A 29 19.82 7.53 2.32
C ASN A 29 18.50 8.17 2.81
N ASP A 30 17.64 8.57 1.87
CA ASP A 30 16.32 9.18 2.12
C ASP A 30 15.18 8.14 2.01
N TYR A 31 15.49 6.85 1.98
CA TYR A 31 14.52 5.77 1.78
C TYR A 31 14.18 5.06 3.10
N TYR A 32 12.88 4.85 3.32
CA TYR A 32 12.33 4.28 4.53
C TYR A 32 11.25 3.25 4.19
N LEU A 33 11.19 2.20 4.99
CA LEU A 33 9.99 1.36 5.12
C LEU A 33 9.04 2.05 6.10
N ASN A 34 7.77 2.14 5.75
CA ASN A 34 6.76 2.79 6.59
C ASN A 34 5.46 2.01 6.59
N TRP A 35 4.81 1.97 7.74
CA TRP A 35 3.49 1.39 7.93
C TRP A 35 2.83 2.00 9.16
N VAL A 36 1.50 1.88 9.24
CA VAL A 36 0.72 2.45 10.35
C VAL A 36 0.27 1.34 11.29
N TYR A 37 -0.53 0.39 10.81
CA TYR A 37 -1.18 -0.60 11.66
C TYR A 37 -0.64 -2.00 11.45
N ASP A 38 -0.76 -2.50 10.23
CA ASP A 38 -0.41 -3.87 9.90
C ASP A 38 0.87 -3.90 9.05
N ASN A 39 1.64 -4.97 9.15
CA ASN A 39 2.82 -5.09 8.30
C ASN A 39 2.46 -5.22 6.81
N SER A 40 1.26 -5.68 6.47
CA SER A 40 0.74 -5.64 5.10
C SER A 40 0.59 -4.21 4.56
N ASP A 41 0.59 -3.19 5.41
CA ASP A 41 0.64 -1.78 5.01
C ASP A 41 2.06 -1.29 4.70
N GLN A 42 3.10 -2.14 4.82
CA GLN A 42 4.48 -1.74 4.55
C GLN A 42 4.67 -1.22 3.13
N ILE A 43 5.00 0.07 3.03
CA ILE A 43 5.41 0.77 1.82
C ILE A 43 6.90 1.02 1.83
N LEU A 44 7.50 1.15 0.65
CA LEU A 44 8.79 1.84 0.51
C LEU A 44 8.54 3.29 0.12
N LEU A 45 8.99 4.22 0.93
CA LEU A 45 8.90 5.65 0.64
C LEU A 45 10.27 6.32 0.56
N ARG A 46 10.28 7.52 -0.01
CA ARG A 46 11.38 8.46 0.07
C ARG A 46 10.96 9.71 0.84
N SER A 47 11.70 10.05 1.88
CA SER A 47 11.47 11.17 2.78
C SER A 47 12.75 11.94 3.04
N SER A 48 12.66 13.27 3.11
CA SER A 48 13.76 14.12 3.57
C SER A 48 13.93 14.13 5.10
N ASP A 49 12.95 13.58 5.83
CA ASP A 49 12.81 13.77 7.27
C ASP A 49 12.91 12.41 8.00
N ASP A 50 12.02 12.17 8.97
CA ASP A 50 12.02 10.97 9.82
C ASP A 50 11.37 9.73 9.18
N GLY A 51 10.98 9.82 7.90
CA GLY A 51 10.34 8.70 7.19
C GLY A 51 8.86 8.51 7.50
N LYS A 52 8.20 9.41 8.24
CA LYS A 52 6.75 9.32 8.50
C LYS A 52 5.88 9.88 7.39
N SER A 53 6.46 10.68 6.49
CA SER A 53 5.79 11.21 5.31
C SER A 53 6.79 11.35 4.16
N GLY A 54 6.33 11.21 2.92
CA GLY A 54 7.18 11.32 1.74
C GLY A 54 6.53 10.85 0.46
N SER A 55 7.35 10.68 -0.57
CA SER A 55 6.96 10.12 -1.87
C SER A 55 6.89 8.61 -1.77
N ILE A 56 5.76 8.00 -2.11
CA ILE A 56 5.65 6.54 -2.20
C ILE A 56 6.44 6.06 -3.41
N GLU A 57 7.40 5.18 -3.18
CA GLU A 57 8.27 4.62 -4.20
C GLU A 57 7.81 3.21 -4.61
N ILE A 58 7.33 2.43 -3.62
CA ILE A 58 6.63 1.16 -3.80
C ILE A 58 5.45 1.17 -2.84
N SER A 59 4.26 0.84 -3.33
CA SER A 59 3.02 0.80 -2.54
C SER A 59 3.04 -0.37 -1.54
N GLU A 60 1.94 -0.56 -0.82
CA GLU A 60 1.82 -1.47 0.33
C GLU A 60 2.19 -2.94 0.03
N THR A 61 2.35 -3.74 1.09
CA THR A 61 2.73 -5.17 1.07
C THR A 61 4.18 -5.46 0.62
N VAL A 62 5.10 -4.52 0.83
CA VAL A 62 6.55 -4.77 0.70
C VAL A 62 7.00 -5.69 1.82
N PHE A 63 7.64 -6.82 1.50
CA PHE A 63 8.02 -7.83 2.51
C PHE A 63 9.50 -8.24 2.47
N ALA A 64 10.25 -7.80 1.46
CA ALA A 64 11.68 -8.00 1.40
C ALA A 64 12.37 -6.82 0.72
N VAL A 65 13.53 -6.40 1.24
CA VAL A 65 14.32 -5.29 0.70
C VAL A 65 15.81 -5.62 0.78
N GLY A 66 16.55 -5.28 -0.27
CA GLY A 66 18.01 -5.28 -0.29
C GLY A 66 18.50 -3.94 -0.84
N PHE A 67 19.64 -3.45 -0.39
CA PHE A 67 20.19 -2.19 -0.92
C PHE A 67 21.73 -2.16 -0.89
N ASN A 68 22.29 -1.30 -1.74
CA ASN A 68 23.67 -0.83 -1.65
C ASN A 68 23.68 0.69 -1.92
N ASP A 69 24.85 1.27 -2.16
CA ASP A 69 24.97 2.72 -2.39
C ASP A 69 24.28 3.21 -3.69
N ASN A 70 23.99 2.31 -4.62
CA ASN A 70 23.51 2.65 -5.96
C ASN A 70 22.07 2.20 -6.24
N TYR A 71 21.61 1.12 -5.59
CA TYR A 71 20.34 0.49 -5.90
C TYR A 71 19.61 0.01 -4.65
N ILE A 72 18.29 0.01 -4.75
CA ILE A 72 17.37 -0.73 -3.86
C ILE A 72 16.68 -1.80 -4.71
N ILE A 73 16.61 -3.02 -4.18
CA ILE A 73 15.76 -4.09 -4.69
C ILE A 73 14.69 -4.40 -3.65
N ALA A 74 13.47 -4.71 -4.09
CA ALA A 74 12.40 -5.10 -3.17
C ALA A 74 11.47 -6.15 -3.76
N LYS A 75 10.79 -6.90 -2.88
CA LYS A 75 9.67 -7.77 -3.22
C LYS A 75 8.39 -7.23 -2.61
N GLN A 76 7.30 -7.36 -3.34
CA GLN A 76 5.99 -6.85 -2.99
C GLN A 76 4.91 -7.81 -3.47
N HIS A 77 3.84 -7.99 -2.70
CA HIS A 77 2.62 -8.61 -3.22
C HIS A 77 1.71 -7.55 -3.88
N PRO A 78 0.78 -7.94 -4.76
CA PRO A 78 -0.29 -7.03 -5.13
C PRO A 78 -1.27 -6.81 -3.98
N ASN A 79 -1.89 -5.63 -3.98
CA ASN A 79 -3.09 -5.33 -3.21
C ASN A 79 -4.30 -5.43 -4.14
N LEU A 80 -4.81 -6.65 -4.35
CA LEU A 80 -5.97 -6.85 -5.20
C LEU A 80 -7.25 -6.29 -4.59
N GLU A 81 -7.30 -6.16 -3.26
CA GLU A 81 -8.44 -5.56 -2.57
C GLU A 81 -8.68 -4.14 -3.07
N LYS A 82 -7.62 -3.33 -3.08
CA LYS A 82 -7.68 -1.95 -3.58
C LYS A 82 -8.01 -1.90 -5.07
N GLU A 83 -7.35 -2.73 -5.88
CA GLU A 83 -7.59 -2.75 -7.34
C GLU A 83 -9.04 -3.14 -7.67
N ILE A 84 -9.61 -4.13 -6.98
CA ILE A 84 -11.01 -4.55 -7.16
C ILE A 84 -11.95 -3.46 -6.64
N SER A 85 -11.68 -2.89 -5.47
CA SER A 85 -12.46 -1.79 -4.91
C SER A 85 -12.50 -0.59 -5.86
N GLU A 86 -11.38 -0.21 -6.47
CA GLU A 86 -11.33 0.88 -7.44
C GLU A 86 -12.18 0.58 -8.70
N ARG A 87 -12.17 -0.66 -9.20
CA ARG A 87 -13.01 -1.06 -10.33
C ARG A 87 -14.50 -1.14 -9.99
N LEU A 88 -14.83 -1.55 -8.77
CA LEU A 88 -16.22 -1.66 -8.32
C LEU A 88 -16.81 -0.32 -7.91
N PHE A 89 -16.02 0.60 -7.34
CA PHE A 89 -16.56 1.80 -6.68
C PHE A 89 -15.96 3.13 -7.19
N GLY A 90 -14.94 3.09 -8.05
CA GLY A 90 -14.26 4.29 -8.55
C GLY A 90 -15.02 5.03 -9.65
N ASN A 91 -15.98 4.37 -10.30
CA ASN A 91 -16.75 4.94 -11.39
C ASN A 91 -18.25 4.81 -11.11
N PHE A 92 -18.97 5.93 -11.04
CA PHE A 92 -20.38 5.97 -10.69
C PHE A 92 -21.18 6.87 -11.63
N ALA A 93 -22.44 6.51 -11.85
CA ALA A 93 -23.39 7.28 -12.62
C ALA A 93 -23.97 8.44 -11.81
N ALA A 94 -24.66 9.36 -12.48
CA ALA A 94 -25.25 10.54 -11.85
C ALA A 94 -26.29 10.22 -10.76
N ASN A 95 -26.88 9.02 -10.79
CA ASN A 95 -27.81 8.53 -9.78
C ASN A 95 -27.11 7.91 -8.55
N GLY A 96 -25.78 7.81 -8.55
CA GLY A 96 -24.98 7.25 -7.47
C GLY A 96 -24.66 5.75 -7.61
N ASP A 97 -25.19 5.09 -8.65
CA ASP A 97 -24.95 3.67 -8.87
C ASP A 97 -23.60 3.45 -9.56
N TYR A 98 -22.94 2.34 -9.26
CA TYR A 98 -21.58 2.10 -9.73
C TYR A 98 -21.57 1.36 -11.06
N PHE A 99 -20.68 1.75 -11.97
CA PHE A 99 -20.48 1.02 -13.20
C PHE A 99 -19.76 -0.30 -12.95
N LEU A 100 -20.29 -1.39 -13.51
CA LEU A 100 -19.64 -2.69 -13.49
C LEU A 100 -18.78 -2.86 -14.75
N GLU A 101 -17.54 -2.40 -14.69
CA GLU A 101 -16.59 -2.45 -15.83
C GLU A 101 -16.11 -3.87 -16.14
N ASN A 102 -16.04 -4.72 -15.11
CA ASN A 102 -15.58 -6.11 -15.23
C ASN A 102 -16.59 -7.06 -14.55
N PRO A 103 -17.36 -7.85 -15.32
CA PRO A 103 -18.35 -8.78 -14.78
C PRO A 103 -17.79 -9.82 -13.80
N ALA A 104 -16.51 -10.16 -13.89
CA ALA A 104 -15.90 -11.14 -12.98
C ALA A 104 -15.79 -10.63 -11.53
N ASP A 105 -15.79 -9.30 -11.31
CA ASP A 105 -15.67 -8.72 -9.97
C ASP A 105 -16.98 -8.84 -9.16
N THR A 106 -18.08 -9.28 -9.79
CA THR A 106 -19.36 -9.53 -9.11
C THR A 106 -19.28 -10.60 -8.01
N ILE A 107 -18.25 -11.46 -8.05
CA ILE A 107 -18.02 -12.46 -7.00
C ILE A 107 -17.66 -11.82 -5.64
N TYR A 108 -17.26 -10.55 -5.64
CA TYR A 108 -16.90 -9.79 -4.44
C TYR A 108 -18.04 -8.87 -3.95
N LEU A 109 -19.15 -8.79 -4.69
CA LEU A 109 -20.33 -8.04 -4.28
C LEU A 109 -21.09 -8.81 -3.20
N ALA A 110 -21.76 -8.06 -2.31
CA ALA A 110 -22.57 -8.67 -1.28
C ALA A 110 -23.80 -9.37 -1.92
N LYS A 111 -24.33 -10.38 -1.25
CA LYS A 111 -25.47 -11.16 -1.77
C LYS A 111 -26.71 -10.31 -2.03
N ASP A 112 -26.87 -9.24 -1.27
CA ASP A 112 -27.96 -8.27 -1.33
C ASP A 112 -27.68 -7.07 -2.24
N ASP A 113 -26.49 -7.01 -2.85
CA ASP A 113 -26.19 -6.02 -3.89
C ASP A 113 -27.07 -6.28 -5.11
N ARG A 114 -27.55 -5.19 -5.71
CA ARG A 114 -28.41 -5.27 -6.90
C ARG A 114 -27.57 -5.00 -8.13
N ILE A 115 -27.55 -5.96 -9.05
CA ILE A 115 -26.94 -5.80 -10.38
C ILE A 115 -28.04 -5.60 -11.41
N TYR A 116 -27.89 -4.65 -12.32
CA TYR A 116 -28.84 -4.43 -13.41
C TYR A 116 -28.17 -3.81 -14.64
N GLU A 117 -28.85 -3.90 -15.78
CA GLU A 117 -28.41 -3.31 -17.04
C GLU A 117 -29.30 -2.10 -17.38
N GLN A 118 -28.69 -1.03 -17.87
CA GLN A 118 -29.38 0.13 -18.42
C GLN A 118 -28.57 0.71 -19.59
N ASP A 119 -29.24 0.93 -20.73
CA ASP A 119 -28.64 1.51 -21.95
C ASP A 119 -27.35 0.77 -22.41
N GLY A 120 -27.32 -0.56 -22.29
CA GLY A 120 -26.20 -1.39 -22.69
C GLY A 120 -25.01 -1.36 -21.72
N LYS A 121 -25.17 -0.78 -20.53
CA LYS A 121 -24.17 -0.74 -19.47
C LYS A 121 -24.66 -1.47 -18.24
N TRP A 122 -23.74 -2.14 -17.55
CA TRP A 122 -24.02 -2.83 -16.30
C TRP A 122 -23.70 -1.95 -15.10
N TYR A 123 -24.55 -2.02 -14.10
CA TYR A 123 -24.45 -1.26 -12.86
C TYR A 123 -24.64 -2.18 -11.66
N HIS A 124 -24.12 -1.74 -10.52
CA HIS A 124 -24.47 -2.33 -9.24
C HIS A 124 -24.75 -1.26 -8.18
N ILE A 125 -25.65 -1.62 -7.26
CA ILE A 125 -25.95 -0.88 -6.04
C ILE A 125 -25.36 -1.70 -4.90
N SER A 126 -24.40 -1.13 -4.19
CA SER A 126 -23.69 -1.83 -3.11
C SER A 126 -24.22 -1.47 -1.74
N ASN A 127 -24.36 -2.48 -0.89
CA ASN A 127 -24.70 -2.35 0.54
C ASN A 127 -23.46 -2.44 1.45
N GLY A 128 -22.26 -2.44 0.88
CA GLY A 128 -21.01 -2.40 1.63
C GLY A 128 -19.86 -3.12 0.93
N TRP A 129 -18.65 -2.86 1.42
CA TRP A 129 -17.44 -3.52 0.97
C TRP A 129 -16.88 -4.37 2.10
N ASN A 130 -16.84 -5.69 1.89
CA ASN A 130 -16.26 -6.65 2.83
C ASN A 130 -15.44 -7.70 2.07
N PRO A 131 -14.25 -7.30 1.58
CA PRO A 131 -13.40 -8.16 0.77
C PRO A 131 -12.86 -9.34 1.58
N PRO A 132 -12.54 -10.47 0.92
CA PRO A 132 -11.77 -11.53 1.56
C PRO A 132 -10.35 -11.06 1.93
N ASP A 133 -9.91 -11.34 3.17
CA ASP A 133 -8.55 -11.02 3.67
C ASP A 133 -7.41 -11.47 2.73
N SER A 134 -7.65 -12.53 1.94
CA SER A 134 -6.66 -13.05 0.97
C SER A 134 -6.32 -12.09 -0.19
N LEU A 135 -7.03 -10.97 -0.32
CA LEU A 135 -6.79 -9.98 -1.37
C LEU A 135 -5.69 -8.96 -1.00
N LYS A 136 -5.32 -8.84 0.28
CA LYS A 136 -4.23 -7.99 0.77
C LYS A 136 -3.49 -8.65 1.95
N PRO A 137 -2.24 -9.11 1.76
CA PRO A 137 -1.54 -9.26 0.48
C PRO A 137 -2.10 -10.41 -0.37
N TYR A 138 -2.11 -10.26 -1.70
CA TYR A 138 -2.36 -11.39 -2.59
C TYR A 138 -1.09 -12.22 -2.82
N LYS A 139 -0.82 -13.17 -1.93
CA LYS A 139 0.45 -13.92 -1.89
C LYS A 139 0.74 -14.84 -3.07
N LYS A 140 -0.22 -15.08 -3.96
CA LYS A 140 -0.02 -15.93 -5.15
C LYS A 140 0.84 -15.29 -6.23
N THR A 141 1.13 -14.00 -6.13
CA THR A 141 1.95 -13.26 -7.09
C THR A 141 2.93 -12.37 -6.35
N THR A 142 4.17 -12.33 -6.81
CA THR A 142 5.21 -11.46 -6.26
C THR A 142 5.73 -10.56 -7.36
N TYR A 143 5.65 -9.26 -7.13
CA TYR A 143 6.36 -8.26 -7.92
C TYR A 143 7.75 -8.02 -7.36
N TYR A 144 8.68 -7.80 -8.27
CA TYR A 144 10.06 -7.46 -7.95
C TYR A 144 10.31 -6.02 -8.39
N HIS A 145 11.05 -5.29 -7.59
CA HIS A 145 11.35 -3.90 -7.84
C HIS A 145 12.84 -3.66 -7.86
N ILE A 146 13.28 -2.77 -8.75
CA ILE A 146 14.63 -2.22 -8.78
C ILE A 146 14.51 -0.70 -8.85
N ILE A 147 15.13 0.01 -7.93
CA ILE A 147 15.19 1.48 -7.89
C ILE A 147 16.65 1.89 -7.98
N ASP A 148 16.98 2.68 -9.00
CA ASP A 148 18.25 3.38 -9.08
C ASP A 148 18.25 4.59 -8.15
N ILE A 149 19.16 4.62 -7.19
CA ILE A 149 19.26 5.68 -6.19
C ILE A 149 20.52 6.53 -6.33
N ARG A 150 21.25 6.38 -7.44
CA ARG A 150 22.43 7.23 -7.75
C ARG A 150 22.05 8.69 -7.96
N THR A 151 20.79 8.94 -8.33
CA THR A 151 20.22 10.29 -8.44
C THR A 151 18.86 10.33 -7.77
N LYS A 152 18.42 11.53 -7.35
CA LYS A 152 17.11 11.72 -6.71
C LYS A 152 15.93 11.24 -7.58
N ASN A 153 16.07 11.22 -8.89
CA ASN A 153 15.02 10.80 -9.82
C ASN A 153 15.48 9.60 -10.66
N GLY A 154 16.25 8.70 -10.07
CA GLY A 154 16.69 7.50 -10.77
C GLY A 154 15.52 6.62 -11.20
N GLU A 155 15.79 5.80 -12.21
CA GLU A 155 14.81 4.92 -12.84
C GLU A 155 14.26 3.89 -11.85
N LYS A 156 12.99 3.56 -12.03
CA LYS A 156 12.27 2.58 -11.21
C LYS A 156 11.68 1.51 -12.11
N TYR A 157 11.85 0.26 -11.72
CA TYR A 157 11.39 -0.89 -12.49
C TYR A 157 10.52 -1.77 -11.60
N LYS A 158 9.31 -2.08 -12.06
CA LYS A 158 8.43 -3.12 -11.50
C LYS A 158 8.41 -4.29 -12.48
N LEU A 159 8.76 -5.48 -12.01
CA LEU A 159 8.93 -6.70 -12.79
C LEU A 159 7.93 -7.75 -12.29
N ASN A 160 7.35 -8.52 -13.21
CA ASN A 160 6.21 -9.38 -12.92
C ASN A 160 6.60 -10.74 -12.32
N ASN A 161 7.88 -11.11 -12.43
CA ASN A 161 8.38 -12.40 -11.98
C ASN A 161 9.90 -12.34 -11.77
N GLU A 162 10.42 -13.41 -11.16
CA GLU A 162 11.83 -13.54 -10.84
C GLU A 162 12.75 -13.55 -12.06
N SER A 163 12.30 -14.15 -13.17
CA SER A 163 13.09 -14.21 -14.40
C SER A 163 13.32 -12.81 -14.99
N GLU A 164 12.25 -12.00 -15.09
CA GLU A 164 12.34 -10.60 -15.51
C GLU A 164 13.23 -9.77 -14.58
N PHE A 165 13.14 -10.01 -13.27
CA PHE A 165 14.03 -9.38 -12.30
C PHE A 165 15.50 -9.70 -12.55
N TRP A 166 15.86 -10.97 -12.71
CA TRP A 166 17.25 -11.36 -12.94
C TRP A 166 17.80 -10.82 -14.25
N ALA A 167 17.00 -10.86 -15.33
CA ALA A 167 17.38 -10.30 -16.62
C ALA A 167 17.61 -8.77 -16.53
N LYS A 168 16.69 -8.05 -15.87
CA LYS A 168 16.84 -6.60 -15.69
C LYS A 168 18.03 -6.26 -14.80
N ARG A 169 18.23 -6.99 -13.70
CA ARG A 169 19.35 -6.84 -12.78
C ARG A 169 20.70 -7.01 -13.49
N GLU A 170 20.83 -8.03 -14.33
CA GLU A 170 22.02 -8.26 -15.14
C GLU A 170 22.28 -7.11 -16.12
N SER A 171 21.23 -6.65 -16.82
CA SER A 171 21.34 -5.52 -17.76
C SER A 171 21.82 -4.21 -17.12
N LEU A 172 21.56 -4.05 -15.81
CA LEU A 172 21.97 -2.88 -15.02
C LEU A 172 23.34 -3.05 -14.34
N GLY A 173 23.96 -4.22 -14.47
CA GLY A 173 25.24 -4.53 -13.83
C GLY A 173 25.17 -4.61 -12.30
N ILE A 174 24.00 -4.95 -11.74
CA ILE A 174 23.81 -5.03 -10.29
C ILE A 174 24.45 -6.32 -9.76
N PRO A 175 25.39 -6.25 -8.81
CA PRO A 175 26.19 -7.40 -8.37
C PRO A 175 25.30 -8.45 -7.69
N LYS A 176 25.48 -9.74 -8.01
CA LYS A 176 24.68 -10.85 -7.44
C LYS A 176 24.71 -10.94 -5.91
N SER A 177 25.73 -10.36 -5.26
CA SER A 177 25.84 -10.28 -3.80
C SER A 177 24.81 -9.35 -3.14
N LEU A 178 24.17 -8.45 -3.89
CA LEU A 178 23.06 -7.64 -3.38
C LEU A 178 21.81 -8.52 -3.21
N ASP A 179 21.57 -9.03 -2.02
CA ASP A 179 20.48 -9.97 -1.76
C ASP A 179 19.30 -9.30 -1.03
N PHE A 180 18.14 -9.94 -1.08
CA PHE A 180 16.97 -9.54 -0.33
C PHE A 180 17.13 -9.90 1.14
N SER A 181 16.83 -8.95 2.03
CA SER A 181 16.57 -9.25 3.43
C SER A 181 15.06 -9.31 3.64
N ILE A 182 14.56 -10.44 4.14
CA ILE A 182 13.14 -10.58 4.53
C ILE A 182 12.89 -9.67 5.73
N ILE A 183 11.95 -8.76 5.58
CA ILE A 183 11.61 -7.76 6.61
C ILE A 183 10.34 -8.13 7.36
N ASP A 184 9.47 -8.91 6.71
CA ASP A 184 8.33 -9.58 7.32
C ASP A 184 8.21 -11.01 6.79
N LYS A 185 8.26 -11.98 7.70
CA LYS A 185 8.15 -13.41 7.39
C LYS A 185 6.72 -13.86 7.19
N ASP A 186 5.76 -13.18 7.80
CA ASP A 186 4.35 -13.53 7.65
C ASP A 186 3.87 -13.18 6.24
N LEU A 187 4.57 -12.29 5.54
CA LEU A 187 4.31 -11.91 4.15
C LEU A 187 5.17 -12.66 3.12
N GLU A 188 6.14 -13.50 3.53
CA GLU A 188 6.91 -14.35 2.60
C GLU A 188 6.07 -15.52 2.05
#